data_AF-A0A0R2T338-F1
#
_entry.id   AF-A0A0R2T338-F1
#
_cell.length_a   1.000
_cell.length_b   1.000
_cell.length_c   1.000
_cell.angle_alpha   90.00
_cell.angle_beta   90.00
_cell.angle_gamma   90.00
#
_symmetry.space_group_name_H-M   'P 1'
#
loop_
_entity.id
_entity.type
_entity.pdbx_description
1 polymer ?
#
loop_
_entity_poly.entity_id
_entity_poly.type
_entity_poly.pdbx_seq_one_letter_code
_entity_poly.pdbx_strand_id
1 'polypeptide(L)'
;MKKTIFVLSFLISSISFCQEIPLGDNFFKADLTVDSVTLGIESNQMNASGDVGNGYGRVYLSYVFTNKMETKDSGEFTGLAWTQAGENFAQASLQGIWKRNGKIFELYTFDNVTDGKKTVAKGILDFVNKTLKFEASQFE
;
A
#
# COMPACT_ATOMS: atom_id res chain seq x y z
N MET A 1 -5.10 46.77 18.27
CA MET A 1 -3.95 45.94 18.71
C MET A 1 -4.40 44.62 19.34
N LYS A 2 -5.15 44.60 20.45
CA LYS A 2 -5.62 43.32 21.07
C LYS A 2 -6.49 42.46 20.14
N LYS A 3 -7.45 43.07 19.41
CA LYS A 3 -8.30 42.36 18.44
C LYS A 3 -7.52 41.84 17.22
N THR A 4 -6.50 42.59 16.80
CA THR A 4 -5.62 42.21 15.67
C THR A 4 -4.69 41.05 16.03
N ILE A 5 -4.18 41.02 17.26
CA ILE A 5 -3.38 39.90 17.78
C ILE A 5 -4.22 38.62 17.85
N PHE A 6 -5.47 38.72 18.30
CA PHE A 6 -6.36 37.55 18.43
C PHE A 6 -6.72 36.92 17.08
N VAL A 7 -6.92 37.74 16.03
CA VAL A 7 -7.17 37.25 14.65
C VAL A 7 -5.93 36.56 14.07
N LEU A 8 -4.74 37.08 14.34
CA LEU A 8 -3.48 36.48 13.86
C LEU A 8 -3.21 35.10 14.49
N SER A 9 -3.57 34.91 15.76
CA SER A 9 -3.45 33.61 16.44
C SER A 9 -4.37 32.52 15.84
N PHE A 10 -5.53 32.89 15.30
CA PHE A 10 -6.47 31.94 14.67
C PHE A 10 -6.03 31.50 13.27
N LEU A 11 -5.22 32.32 12.57
CA LEU A 11 -4.68 31.99 11.24
C LEU A 11 -3.47 31.05 11.29
N ILE A 12 -2.77 30.94 12.43
CA ILE A 12 -1.60 30.07 12.57
C ILE A 12 -2.01 28.62 12.89
N SER A 13 -3.19 28.41 13.49
CA SER A 13 -3.71 27.08 13.86
C SER A 13 -4.26 26.26 12.69
N SER A 14 -4.37 26.82 11.48
CA SER A 14 -4.90 26.14 10.30
C SER A 14 -3.82 25.47 9.43
N ILE A 15 -2.56 25.46 9.86
CA ILE A 15 -1.50 24.67 9.22
C ILE A 15 -1.63 23.20 9.68
N SER A 16 -2.65 22.52 9.17
CA SER A 16 -2.72 21.06 9.28
C SER A 16 -1.67 20.47 8.35
N PHE A 17 -0.59 19.93 8.92
CA PHE A 17 0.33 19.08 8.17
C PHE A 17 -0.44 17.83 7.73
N CYS A 18 -0.67 17.67 6.43
CA CYS A 18 -0.96 16.36 5.87
C CYS A 18 0.35 15.57 5.99
N GLN A 19 0.48 14.77 7.04
CA GLN A 19 1.64 13.89 7.17
C GLN A 19 1.47 12.75 6.17
N GLU A 20 2.46 12.57 5.30
CA GLU A 20 2.60 11.34 4.54
C GLU A 20 2.81 10.18 5.50
N ILE A 21 2.45 8.96 5.08
CA ILE A 21 2.80 7.77 5.88
C ILE A 21 4.34 7.74 5.96
N PRO A 22 4.93 7.89 7.16
CA PRO A 22 6.38 7.98 7.29
C PRO A 22 6.98 6.62 6.95
N LEU A 23 7.66 6.55 5.81
CA LEU A 23 8.52 5.44 5.44
C LEU A 23 9.86 5.61 6.18
N GLY A 24 10.34 4.53 6.79
CA GLY A 24 11.53 4.51 7.64
C GLY A 24 12.81 4.14 6.89
N ASP A 25 13.90 3.95 7.65
CA ASP A 25 15.26 3.79 7.10
C ASP A 25 15.45 2.51 6.25
N ASN A 26 14.70 1.44 6.52
CA ASN A 26 14.74 0.17 5.76
C ASN A 26 13.86 0.24 4.50
N PHE A 27 14.14 1.23 3.65
CA PHE A 27 13.36 1.52 2.46
C PHE A 27 13.68 0.57 1.30
N PHE A 28 12.65 0.09 0.61
CA PHE A 28 12.80 -0.64 -0.65
C PHE A 28 11.65 -0.35 -1.62
N LYS A 29 11.89 -0.63 -2.91
CA LYS A 29 10.86 -0.56 -3.95
C LYS A 29 10.51 -1.95 -4.42
N ALA A 30 9.23 -2.17 -4.72
CA ALA A 30 8.75 -3.40 -5.34
C ALA A 30 7.95 -3.06 -6.59
N ASP A 31 8.53 -3.34 -7.75
CA ASP A 31 7.89 -3.16 -9.05
C ASP A 31 7.30 -4.51 -9.50
N LEU A 32 5.98 -4.62 -9.47
CA LEU A 32 5.24 -5.83 -9.79
C LEU A 32 4.38 -5.63 -11.05
N THR A 33 4.10 -6.73 -11.74
CA THR A 33 3.19 -6.80 -12.88
C THR A 33 1.89 -7.46 -12.44
N VAL A 34 0.76 -6.90 -12.85
CA VAL A 34 -0.57 -7.50 -12.64
C VAL A 34 -0.75 -8.65 -13.61
N ASP A 35 -0.85 -9.87 -13.08
CA ASP A 35 -0.95 -11.10 -13.85
C ASP A 35 -2.40 -11.39 -14.24
N SER A 36 -3.34 -11.19 -13.31
CA SER A 36 -4.76 -11.48 -13.53
C SER A 36 -5.65 -10.66 -12.60
N VAL A 37 -6.90 -10.46 -13.04
CA VAL A 37 -7.99 -9.86 -12.25
C VAL A 37 -9.22 -10.74 -12.42
N THR A 38 -9.86 -11.09 -11.30
CA THR A 38 -11.11 -11.84 -11.26
C THR A 38 -12.19 -10.95 -10.65
N LEU A 39 -13.29 -10.75 -11.38
CA LEU A 39 -14.43 -9.98 -10.89
C LEU A 39 -15.41 -10.91 -10.17
N GLY A 40 -15.85 -10.51 -8.98
CA GLY A 40 -16.86 -11.21 -8.21
C GLY A 40 -17.98 -10.28 -7.78
N ILE A 41 -19.10 -10.87 -7.33
CA ILE A 41 -20.27 -10.10 -6.88
C ILE A 41 -19.96 -9.37 -5.56
N GLU A 42 -19.25 -10.03 -4.64
CA GLU A 42 -18.96 -9.49 -3.30
C GLU A 42 -17.54 -8.91 -3.18
N SER A 43 -16.60 -9.45 -3.96
CA SER A 43 -15.19 -9.06 -3.92
C SER A 43 -14.53 -9.27 -5.28
N ASN A 44 -13.46 -8.53 -5.52
CA ASN A 44 -12.61 -8.70 -6.69
C ASN A 44 -11.27 -9.26 -6.25
N GLN A 45 -10.65 -10.10 -7.07
CA GLN A 45 -9.33 -10.65 -6.79
C GLN A 45 -8.32 -10.19 -7.84
N MET A 46 -7.08 -10.01 -7.43
CA MET A 46 -5.97 -9.67 -8.33
C MET A 46 -4.72 -10.41 -7.91
N ASN A 47 -3.96 -10.90 -8.87
CA ASN A 47 -2.65 -11.49 -8.65
C ASN A 47 -1.59 -10.64 -9.33
N ALA A 48 -0.44 -10.48 -8.66
CA ALA A 48 0.70 -9.79 -9.22
C ALA A 48 2.00 -10.50 -8.85
N SER A 49 3.01 -10.35 -9.70
CA SER A 49 4.33 -10.93 -9.48
C SER A 49 5.43 -10.05 -10.03
N GLY A 50 6.65 -10.24 -9.52
CA GLY A 50 7.82 -9.48 -9.95
C GLY A 50 9.09 -9.92 -9.22
N ASP A 51 10.23 -9.47 -9.72
CA ASP A 51 11.51 -9.62 -9.03
C ASP A 51 11.82 -8.31 -8.29
N VAL A 52 11.75 -8.37 -6.96
CA VAL A 52 11.91 -7.20 -6.07
C VAL A 52 13.37 -6.99 -5.68
N GLY A 53 14.25 -7.96 -5.93
CA GLY A 53 15.65 -7.89 -5.48
C GLY A 53 15.76 -7.76 -3.96
N ASN A 54 16.85 -7.13 -3.48
CA ASN A 54 17.04 -6.72 -2.08
C ASN A 54 16.76 -7.80 -1.01
N GLY A 55 17.04 -9.08 -1.32
CA GLY A 55 16.81 -10.20 -0.41
C GLY A 55 15.41 -10.83 -0.47
N TYR A 56 14.47 -10.24 -1.22
CA TYR A 56 13.14 -10.83 -1.47
C TYR A 56 13.14 -11.70 -2.73
N GLY A 57 13.82 -11.26 -3.80
CA GLY A 57 13.87 -12.01 -5.06
C GLY A 57 12.49 -12.06 -5.74
N ARG A 58 12.07 -13.24 -6.19
CA ARG A 58 10.78 -13.41 -6.87
C ARG A 58 9.63 -13.37 -5.87
N VAL A 59 8.73 -12.40 -6.03
CA VAL A 59 7.50 -12.23 -5.26
C VAL A 59 6.30 -12.65 -6.08
N TYR A 60 5.35 -13.33 -5.43
CA TYR A 60 3.98 -13.51 -5.89
C TYR A 60 3.04 -13.02 -4.79
N LEU A 61 2.04 -12.24 -5.17
CA LEU A 61 0.97 -11.83 -4.25
C LEU A 61 -0.40 -12.01 -4.85
N SER A 62 -1.37 -12.19 -3.97
CA SER A 62 -2.79 -12.19 -4.27
C SER A 62 -3.52 -11.22 -3.35
N TYR A 63 -4.42 -10.44 -3.91
CA TYR A 63 -5.30 -9.55 -3.18
C TYR A 63 -6.76 -9.92 -3.39
N VAL A 64 -7.56 -9.72 -2.34
CA VAL A 64 -9.02 -9.71 -2.34
C VAL A 64 -9.46 -8.31 -1.92
N PHE A 65 -10.05 -7.58 -2.86
CA PHE A 65 -10.57 -6.23 -2.67
C PHE A 65 -12.05 -6.27 -2.28
N THR A 66 -12.40 -5.51 -1.24
CA THR A 66 -13.76 -5.31 -0.74
C THR A 66 -14.05 -3.82 -0.52
N ASN A 67 -15.32 -3.49 -0.28
CA ASN A 67 -15.76 -2.15 0.12
C ASN A 67 -16.92 -2.25 1.12
N LYS A 68 -16.60 -2.75 2.31
CA LYS A 68 -17.57 -3.08 3.36
C LYS A 68 -18.39 -1.89 3.84
N MET A 69 -17.83 -0.69 3.72
CA MET A 69 -18.47 0.56 4.13
C MET A 69 -19.08 1.33 2.95
N GLU A 70 -19.15 0.73 1.76
CA GLU A 70 -19.73 1.34 0.54
C GLU A 70 -19.17 2.73 0.21
N THR A 71 -17.88 2.94 0.53
CA THR A 71 -17.23 4.23 0.32
C THR A 71 -17.03 4.49 -1.16
N LYS A 72 -17.23 5.75 -1.58
CA LYS A 72 -17.00 6.13 -2.97
C LYS A 72 -15.50 6.17 -3.26
N ASP A 73 -15.09 5.51 -4.35
CA ASP A 73 -13.72 5.57 -4.86
C ASP A 73 -12.66 5.12 -3.82
N SER A 74 -13.05 4.30 -2.84
CA SER A 74 -12.16 3.70 -1.85
C SER A 74 -12.71 2.38 -1.34
N GLY A 75 -11.88 1.65 -0.59
CA GLY A 75 -12.27 0.42 0.09
C GLY A 75 -11.06 -0.22 0.78
N GLU A 76 -11.17 -1.50 1.08
CA GLU A 76 -10.15 -2.27 1.77
C GLU A 76 -9.75 -3.52 1.00
N PHE A 77 -8.61 -4.10 1.37
CA PHE A 77 -8.17 -5.37 0.83
C PHE A 77 -7.45 -6.21 1.88
N THR A 78 -7.48 -7.52 1.65
CA THR A 78 -6.59 -8.48 2.29
C THR A 78 -5.83 -9.23 1.22
N GLY A 79 -4.70 -9.84 1.58
CA GLY A 79 -3.90 -10.60 0.65
C GLY A 79 -2.87 -11.48 1.30
N LEU A 80 -2.17 -12.22 0.45
CA LEU A 80 -1.03 -13.05 0.82
C LEU A 80 0.12 -12.74 -0.13
N ALA A 81 1.34 -12.78 0.37
CA ALA A 81 2.54 -12.82 -0.45
C ALA A 81 3.36 -14.07 -0.13
N TRP A 82 4.04 -14.57 -1.14
CA TRP A 82 5.10 -15.56 -1.02
C TRP A 82 6.30 -15.08 -1.83
N THR A 83 7.50 -15.26 -1.29
CA THR A 83 8.73 -14.79 -1.92
C THR A 83 9.83 -15.84 -1.85
N GLN A 84 10.68 -15.85 -2.88
CA GLN A 84 11.86 -16.70 -2.95
C GLN A 84 13.09 -15.92 -3.44
N ALA A 85 14.13 -15.91 -2.61
CA ALA A 85 15.46 -15.41 -2.93
C ALA A 85 16.50 -16.54 -2.77
N GLY A 86 16.75 -17.28 -3.84
CA GLY A 86 17.58 -18.49 -3.78
C GLY A 86 16.93 -19.56 -2.91
N GLU A 87 17.61 -19.95 -1.82
CA GLU A 87 17.13 -20.92 -0.83
C GLU A 87 16.28 -20.26 0.29
N ASN A 88 16.17 -18.94 0.31
CA ASN A 88 15.40 -18.22 1.32
C ASN A 88 13.94 -18.05 0.85
N PHE A 89 13.02 -18.46 1.72
CA PHE A 89 11.58 -18.37 1.49
C PHE A 89 10.93 -17.54 2.60
N ALA A 90 9.98 -16.68 2.24
CA ALA A 90 9.14 -15.99 3.22
C ALA A 90 7.70 -15.88 2.71
N GLN A 91 6.77 -15.75 3.66
CA GLN A 91 5.37 -15.47 3.40
C GLN A 91 4.96 -14.21 4.15
N ALA A 92 3.91 -13.54 3.68
CA ALA A 92 3.31 -12.43 4.40
C ALA A 92 1.80 -12.46 4.29
N SER A 93 1.12 -12.01 5.35
CA SER A 93 -0.26 -11.56 5.24
C SER A 93 -0.25 -10.06 4.94
N LEU A 94 -1.06 -9.66 3.96
CA LEU A 94 -1.17 -8.28 3.49
C LEU A 94 -2.54 -7.72 3.89
N GLN A 95 -2.60 -6.52 4.46
CA GLN A 95 -3.87 -5.87 4.80
C GLN A 95 -3.76 -4.37 4.58
N GLY A 96 -4.78 -3.78 3.95
CA GLY A 96 -4.71 -2.36 3.64
C GLY A 96 -5.99 -1.76 3.11
N ILE A 97 -5.86 -0.51 2.70
CA ILE A 97 -6.91 0.27 2.07
C ILE A 97 -6.47 0.74 0.69
N TRP A 98 -7.43 0.97 -0.19
CA TRP A 98 -7.20 1.56 -1.49
C TRP A 98 -8.06 2.79 -1.68
N LYS A 99 -7.56 3.73 -2.47
CA LYS A 99 -8.27 4.93 -2.90
C LYS A 99 -7.99 5.19 -4.37
N ARG A 100 -9.03 5.42 -5.16
CA ARG A 100 -8.88 5.84 -6.56
C ARG A 100 -8.46 7.30 -6.62
N ASN A 101 -7.43 7.57 -7.41
CA ASN A 101 -6.95 8.91 -7.72
C ASN A 101 -6.92 9.09 -9.25
N GLY A 102 -8.05 9.55 -9.80
CA GLY A 102 -8.24 9.68 -11.24
C GLY A 102 -8.16 8.33 -11.98
N LYS A 103 -7.03 8.09 -12.65
CA LYS A 103 -6.79 6.90 -13.48
C LYS A 103 -6.08 5.77 -12.73
N ILE A 104 -5.48 6.06 -11.57
CA ILE A 104 -4.72 5.10 -10.77
C ILE A 104 -5.46 4.79 -9.46
N PHE A 105 -4.99 3.76 -8.78
CA PHE A 105 -5.41 3.39 -7.43
C PHE A 105 -4.19 3.47 -6.51
N GLU A 106 -4.31 4.26 -5.45
CA GLU A 106 -3.33 4.31 -4.38
C GLU A 106 -3.66 3.23 -3.35
N LEU A 107 -2.68 2.44 -2.97
CA LEU A 107 -2.80 1.41 -1.93
C LEU A 107 -1.96 1.83 -0.72
N TYR A 108 -2.45 1.54 0.47
CA TYR A 108 -1.73 1.72 1.73
C TYR A 108 -1.87 0.43 2.52
N THR A 109 -0.75 -0.21 2.85
CA THR A 109 -0.73 -1.56 3.42
C THR A 109 0.15 -1.64 4.66
N PHE A 110 -0.24 -2.54 5.58
CA PHE A 110 0.51 -2.92 6.76
C PHE A 110 0.56 -4.46 6.80
N ASP A 111 1.74 -5.00 6.57
CA ASP A 111 1.93 -6.41 6.28
C ASP A 111 2.69 -7.10 7.42
N ASN A 112 2.34 -8.36 7.67
CA ASN A 112 3.01 -9.20 8.66
C ASN A 112 3.76 -10.33 7.96
N VAL A 113 5.08 -10.38 8.12
CA VAL A 113 5.98 -11.31 7.43
C VAL A 113 6.39 -12.45 8.38
N THR A 114 6.57 -13.67 7.84
CA THR A 114 6.90 -14.87 8.63
C THR A 114 8.23 -14.81 9.36
N ASP A 115 9.14 -13.93 8.96
CA ASP A 115 10.42 -13.69 9.64
C ASP A 115 10.28 -12.77 10.87
N GLY A 116 9.04 -12.40 11.22
CA GLY A 116 8.72 -11.54 12.35
C GLY A 116 8.79 -10.05 12.02
N LYS A 117 9.20 -9.67 10.81
CA LYS A 117 9.20 -8.26 10.39
C LYS A 117 7.81 -7.82 9.94
N LYS A 118 7.63 -6.50 9.92
CA LYS A 118 6.41 -5.85 9.49
C LYS A 118 6.75 -4.84 8.41
N THR A 119 5.89 -4.71 7.42
CA THR A 119 6.11 -3.81 6.28
C THR A 119 4.99 -2.80 6.20
N VAL A 120 5.34 -1.53 6.04
CA VAL A 120 4.40 -0.47 5.63
C VAL A 120 4.73 -0.12 4.20
N ALA A 121 3.73 -0.05 3.34
CA ALA A 121 3.96 0.40 1.96
C ALA A 121 2.85 1.29 1.42
N LYS A 122 3.27 2.18 0.51
CA LYS A 122 2.40 2.95 -0.37
C LYS A 122 2.54 2.40 -1.79
N GLY A 123 1.43 1.98 -2.37
CA GLY A 123 1.35 1.37 -3.69
C GLY A 123 0.66 2.26 -4.71
N ILE A 124 1.10 2.19 -5.96
CA ILE A 124 0.38 2.71 -7.12
C ILE A 124 0.01 1.51 -8.01
N LEU A 125 -1.29 1.27 -8.13
CA LEU A 125 -1.87 0.29 -9.01
C LEU A 125 -2.45 0.97 -10.24
N ASP A 126 -1.95 0.57 -11.41
CA ASP A 126 -2.41 1.00 -12.72
C ASP A 126 -2.84 -0.23 -13.51
N PHE A 127 -4.15 -0.44 -13.61
CA PHE A 127 -4.72 -1.59 -14.33
C PHE A 127 -4.54 -1.49 -15.85
N VAL A 128 -4.40 -0.28 -16.41
CA VAL A 128 -4.21 -0.09 -17.86
C VAL A 128 -2.81 -0.55 -18.25
N ASN A 129 -1.81 -0.11 -17.48
CA ASN A 129 -0.42 -0.48 -17.69
C ASN A 129 -0.04 -1.83 -17.05
N LYS A 130 -0.98 -2.44 -16.30
CA LYS A 130 -0.77 -3.69 -15.53
C LYS A 130 0.41 -3.60 -14.57
N THR A 131 0.59 -2.47 -13.90
CA THR A 131 1.68 -2.27 -12.94
C THR A 131 1.15 -2.09 -11.54
N LEU A 132 1.85 -2.67 -10.57
CA LEU A 132 1.70 -2.42 -9.15
C LEU A 132 3.06 -2.08 -8.57
N LYS A 133 3.26 -0.83 -8.16
CA LYS A 133 4.56 -0.35 -7.68
C LYS A 133 4.45 0.11 -6.25
N PHE A 134 5.30 -0.42 -5.37
CA PHE A 134 5.35 -0.04 -3.98
C PHE A 134 6.62 0.72 -3.64
N GLU A 135 6.44 1.70 -2.76
CA GLU A 135 7.49 2.23 -1.89
C GLU A 135 7.20 1.73 -0.47
N ALA A 136 8.14 1.00 0.11
CA ALA A 136 7.93 0.22 1.32
C ALA A 136 9.04 0.44 2.34
N SER A 137 8.72 0.21 3.62
CA SER A 137 9.67 0.21 4.71
C SER A 137 9.39 -0.91 5.69
N GLN A 138 10.47 -1.53 6.18
CA GLN A 138 10.41 -2.66 7.10
C GLN A 138 10.83 -2.28 8.54
N PHE A 139 10.14 -2.84 9.53
CA PHE A 139 10.44 -2.65 10.95
C PHE A 139 10.32 -3.98 11.72
N GLU A 140 11.03 -4.04 12.85
CA GLU A 140 11.08 -5.20 13.77
C GLU A 140 10.00 -5.11 14.87
#